data_AF-A0A924S547-F1
#
_entry.id   AF-A0A924S547-F1
#
_cell.length_a   1.000
_cell.length_b   1.000
_cell.length_c   1.000
_cell.angle_alpha   90.00
_cell.angle_beta   90.00
_cell.angle_gamma   90.00
#
_symmetry.space_group_name_H-M   'P 1'
#
loop_
_entity.id
_entity.type
_entity.pdbx_description
1 polymer ?
#
loop_
_entity_poly.entity_id
_entity_poly.type
_entity_poly.pdbx_seq_one_letter_code
_entity_poly.pdbx_strand_id
1 'polypeptide(L)'
;MLWIGIHLPALSLESFIATLAPEPLAADRVVDDLDEIDAVGPVALVDRHRIVAANDAARECGVRPGQKRATALALAPHARLG
;
A
#
# COMPACT_ATOMS: atom_id res chain seq x y z
N MET A 1 -11.90 -17.48 -11.35
CA MET A 1 -10.53 -18.00 -11.13
C MET A 1 -9.57 -16.83 -11.08
N LEU A 2 -9.19 -16.38 -9.88
CA LEU A 2 -8.18 -15.35 -9.62
C LEU A 2 -7.07 -16.01 -8.79
N TRP A 3 -6.28 -16.90 -9.42
CA TRP A 3 -5.31 -17.77 -8.73
C TRP A 3 -3.85 -17.33 -8.94
N ILE A 4 -3.61 -16.23 -9.67
CA ILE A 4 -2.27 -15.65 -9.82
C ILE A 4 -1.89 -14.76 -8.62
N GLY A 5 -2.88 -14.14 -7.95
CA GLY A 5 -2.58 -13.13 -6.93
C GLY A 5 -2.07 -13.64 -5.58
N ILE A 6 -2.19 -14.94 -5.32
CA ILE A 6 -1.83 -15.54 -4.01
C ILE A 6 -0.38 -16.07 -4.00
N HIS A 7 0.16 -16.45 -5.16
CA HIS A 7 1.51 -17.02 -5.24
C HIS A 7 2.62 -15.98 -5.37
N LEU A 8 2.30 -14.75 -5.78
CA LEU A 8 3.25 -13.65 -5.90
C LEU A 8 2.65 -12.35 -5.32
N PRO A 9 2.69 -12.16 -3.99
CA PRO A 9 2.07 -10.99 -3.33
C PRO A 9 2.66 -9.66 -3.81
N ALA A 10 3.91 -9.64 -4.28
CA ALA A 10 4.54 -8.46 -4.89
C ALA A 10 3.85 -8.07 -6.21
N LEU A 11 3.60 -9.05 -7.10
CA LEU A 11 2.97 -8.80 -8.41
C LEU A 11 1.50 -8.36 -8.25
N SER A 12 0.81 -8.88 -7.24
CA SER A 12 -0.54 -8.41 -6.86
C SER A 12 -0.52 -6.97 -6.36
N LEU A 13 0.47 -6.61 -5.56
CA LEU A 13 0.60 -5.26 -5.00
C LEU A 13 0.89 -4.25 -6.10
N GLU A 14 1.83 -4.55 -7.00
CA GLU A 14 2.15 -3.72 -8.18
C GLU A 14 0.93 -3.53 -9.08
N SER A 15 0.22 -4.63 -9.39
CA SER A 15 -1.00 -4.57 -10.22
C SER A 15 -2.08 -3.70 -9.56
N PHE A 16 -2.26 -3.82 -8.25
CA PHE A 16 -3.22 -2.99 -7.51
C PHE A 16 -2.80 -1.52 -7.54
N ILE A 17 -1.53 -1.22 -7.26
CA ILE A 17 -0.97 0.14 -7.31
C ILE A 17 -1.18 0.76 -8.71
N ALA A 18 -0.97 0.00 -9.78
CA ALA A 18 -1.18 0.46 -11.15
C ALA A 18 -2.65 0.82 -11.47
N THR A 19 -3.63 0.28 -10.72
CA THR A 19 -5.05 0.63 -10.85
C THR A 19 -5.46 1.84 -10.01
N LEU A 20 -4.62 2.27 -9.06
CA LEU A 20 -4.90 3.45 -8.27
C LEU A 20 -4.61 4.68 -9.13
N ALA A 21 -5.63 5.50 -9.37
CA ALA A 21 -5.39 6.82 -9.93
C ALA A 21 -4.35 7.56 -9.06
N PRO A 22 -3.39 8.27 -9.67
CA PRO A 22 -2.47 9.14 -8.95
C PRO A 22 -3.27 10.31 -8.40
N GLU A 23 -3.88 10.09 -7.23
CA GLU A 23 -4.42 11.16 -6.42
C GLU A 23 -3.24 11.81 -5.70
N PRO A 24 -3.13 13.15 -5.72
CA PRO A 24 -2.05 13.81 -5.02
C PRO A 24 -2.13 13.42 -3.54
N LEU A 25 -1.02 12.86 -3.02
CA LEU A 25 -0.83 12.71 -1.58
C LEU A 25 -1.26 14.01 -0.91
N ALA A 26 -2.11 13.91 0.11
CA ALA A 26 -2.49 15.06 0.93
C ALA A 26 -1.24 15.91 1.23
N ALA A 27 -1.31 17.17 0.79
CA ALA A 27 -0.22 18.08 0.48
C ALA A 27 0.56 18.59 1.71
N ASP A 28 1.13 17.69 2.51
CA ASP A 28 1.86 18.03 3.73
C ASP A 28 3.31 17.54 3.73
N ARG A 29 3.80 17.03 2.59
CA ARG A 29 5.22 16.76 2.37
C ARG A 29 5.69 17.63 1.23
N VAL A 30 6.47 18.66 1.57
CA VAL A 30 7.27 19.45 0.64
C VAL A 30 8.24 18.47 -0.02
N VAL A 31 7.89 17.97 -1.20
CA VAL A 31 8.80 17.20 -2.04
C VAL A 31 9.60 18.21 -2.85
N ASP A 32 10.77 18.57 -2.32
CA ASP A 32 11.88 19.09 -3.11
C ASP A 32 12.23 18.06 -4.20
N ASP A 33 12.64 18.57 -5.36
CA ASP A 33 12.83 17.86 -6.62
C ASP A 33 13.45 16.44 -6.53
N LEU A 34 12.98 15.56 -7.43
CA LEU A 34 13.53 14.26 -7.86
C LEU A 34 13.00 12.99 -7.16
N ASP A 35 11.88 12.45 -7.65
CA ASP A 35 11.83 11.13 -8.34
C ASP A 35 10.37 10.74 -8.62
N GLU A 36 10.02 10.62 -9.90
CA GLU A 36 8.66 10.40 -10.41
C GLU A 36 8.17 8.94 -10.26
N ILE A 37 8.80 8.14 -9.37
CA ILE A 37 8.62 6.68 -9.35
C ILE A 37 7.67 6.20 -8.25
N ASP A 38 7.47 6.93 -7.16
CA ASP A 38 6.69 6.40 -6.00
C ASP A 38 5.74 7.41 -5.35
N ALA A 39 5.02 8.20 -6.16
CA ALA A 39 3.98 9.12 -5.65
C ALA A 39 2.70 8.42 -5.17
N VAL A 40 2.72 7.10 -4.99
CA VAL A 40 1.59 6.34 -4.47
C VAL A 40 1.79 6.19 -2.97
N GLY A 41 0.92 6.82 -2.19
CA GLY A 41 0.99 6.84 -0.73
C GLY A 41 0.94 5.45 -0.07
N PRO A 42 0.75 5.35 1.24
CA PRO A 42 0.71 4.04 1.92
C PRO A 42 -0.35 3.12 1.31
N VAL A 43 0.06 1.97 0.77
CA VAL A 43 -0.81 0.95 0.16
C VAL A 43 -0.53 -0.41 0.77
N ALA A 44 -1.57 -1.15 1.11
CA ALA A 44 -1.46 -2.54 1.56
C ALA A 44 -2.60 -3.42 1.04
N LEU A 45 -2.27 -4.65 0.68
CA LEU A 45 -3.25 -5.67 0.32
C LEU A 45 -3.71 -6.43 1.57
N VAL A 46 -5.00 -6.74 1.62
CA VAL A 46 -5.66 -7.44 2.71
C VAL A 46 -6.27 -8.73 2.20
N ASP A 47 -5.91 -9.86 2.82
CA ASP A 47 -6.70 -11.08 2.71
C ASP A 47 -7.44 -11.33 4.02
N ARG A 48 -8.76 -11.52 3.92
CA ARG A 48 -9.72 -11.58 5.03
C ARG A 48 -9.61 -10.37 5.97
N HIS A 49 -8.74 -10.46 6.97
CA HIS A 49 -8.52 -9.43 7.99
C HIS A 49 -7.03 -9.18 8.27
N ARG A 50 -6.14 -9.68 7.40
CA ARG A 50 -4.70 -9.56 7.58
C ARG A 50 -4.04 -8.94 6.37
N ILE A 51 -3.02 -8.14 6.63
CA ILE A 51 -2.15 -7.61 5.59
C ILE A 51 -1.38 -8.77 4.95
N VAL A 52 -1.45 -8.89 3.63
CA VAL A 52 -0.69 -9.89 2.86
C VAL A 52 0.47 -9.28 2.07
N ALA A 53 0.36 -8.00 1.71
CA ALA A 53 1.43 -7.21 1.10
C ALA A 53 1.31 -5.74 1.52
N ALA A 54 2.43 -5.02 1.53
CA ALA A 54 2.47 -3.58 1.81
C ALA A 54 3.61 -2.95 1.01
N ASN A 55 3.38 -1.77 0.44
CA ASN A 55 4.40 -0.98 -0.24
C ASN A 55 5.36 -0.32 0.75
N ASP A 56 6.42 0.31 0.26
CA ASP A 56 7.45 0.88 1.11
C ASP A 56 6.92 2.06 1.93
N ALA A 57 6.08 2.94 1.35
CA ALA A 57 5.41 4.00 2.11
C ALA A 57 4.56 3.47 3.28
N ALA A 58 3.84 2.36 3.11
CA ALA A 58 3.12 1.71 4.20
C ALA A 58 4.06 1.07 5.24
N ARG A 59 5.19 0.52 4.81
CA ARG A 59 6.20 -0.04 5.72
C ARG A 59 6.89 1.05 6.54
N GLU A 60 7.12 2.22 5.97
CA GLU A 60 7.63 3.39 6.70
C GLU A 60 6.66 3.83 7.81
N CYS A 61 5.34 3.73 7.57
CA CYS A 61 4.33 3.94 8.61
C CYS A 61 4.23 2.79 9.63
N GLY A 62 5.02 1.73 9.51
CA GLY A 62 5.04 0.59 10.44
C GLY A 62 4.08 -0.56 10.08
N VAL A 63 3.40 -0.49 8.92
CA VAL A 63 2.55 -1.58 8.44
C VAL A 63 3.42 -2.78 8.03
N ARG A 64 3.05 -3.99 8.46
CA ARG A 64 3.78 -5.23 8.14
C ARG A 64 2.81 -6.33 7.70
N PRO A 65 3.21 -7.20 6.75
CA PRO A 65 2.46 -8.42 6.45
C PRO A 65 2.18 -9.25 7.72
N GLY A 66 1.00 -9.87 7.78
CA GLY A 66 0.52 -10.62 8.92
C GLY A 66 -0.22 -9.78 9.98
N GLN A 67 -0.05 -8.45 10.00
CA GLN A 67 -0.81 -7.57 10.91
C GLN A 67 -2.31 -7.59 10.62
N LYS A 68 -3.12 -7.35 11.66
CA LYS A 68 -4.56 -7.15 11.48
C LYS A 68 -4.82 -5.86 10.71
N ARG A 69 -5.83 -5.86 9.83
CA ARG A 69 -6.31 -4.66 9.12
C ARG A 69 -6.50 -3.45 10.05
N ALA A 70 -7.14 -3.67 11.20
CA ALA A 70 -7.39 -2.61 12.18
C ALA A 70 -6.09 -1.99 12.72
N THR A 71 -5.07 -2.81 12.96
CA THR A 71 -3.75 -2.32 13.40
C THR A 71 -3.04 -1.54 12.30
N ALA A 72 -3.11 -2.01 11.05
CA ALA A 72 -2.54 -1.29 9.92
C ALA A 72 -3.21 0.09 9.72
N LEU A 73 -4.55 0.18 9.85
CA LEU A 73 -5.27 1.45 9.79
C LEU A 73 -4.97 2.37 10.98
N ALA A 74 -4.70 1.82 12.16
CA ALA A 74 -4.30 2.63 13.31
C ALA A 74 -2.90 3.26 13.11
N LEU A 75 -2.00 2.56 12.42
CA LEU A 75 -0.64 3.02 12.12
C LEU A 75 -0.60 3.97 10.91
N ALA A 76 -1.43 3.70 9.90
CA ALA A 76 -1.54 4.51 8.70
C ALA A 76 -3.02 4.77 8.37
N PRO A 77 -3.65 5.79 8.98
CA PRO A 77 -5.07 6.09 8.79
C PRO A 77 -5.45 6.42 7.34
N HIS A 78 -4.48 6.95 6.59
CA HIS A 78 -4.63 7.31 5.18
C HIS A 78 -4.17 6.20 4.22
N ALA A 79 -3.89 4.99 4.73
CA ALA A 79 -3.48 3.88 3.88
C ALA A 79 -4.64 3.36 3.03
N ARG A 80 -4.36 3.18 1.73
CA ARG A 80 -5.29 2.56 0.79
C ARG A 80 -5.19 1.04 0.95
N LEU A 81 -6.30 0.40 1.27
CA LEU A 81 -6.39 -1.04 1.48
C LEU A 81 -7.21 -1.70 0.38
N GLY A 82 -6.69 -2.78 -0.20
CA GLY A 82 -7.31 -3.54 -1.30
C GLY A 82 -7.38 -5.03 -1.03
#